data_AF-A0A1F9MEY3-F1
#
_entry.id   AF-A0A1F9MEY3-F1
#
_cell.length_a   1.000
_cell.length_b   1.000
_cell.length_c   1.000
_cell.angle_alpha   90.00
_cell.angle_beta   90.00
_cell.angle_gamma   90.00
#
_symmetry.space_group_name_H-M   'P 1'
#
loop_
_entity.id
_entity.type
_entity.pdbx_description
1 polymer ?
#
loop_
_entity_poly.entity_id
_entity_poly.type
_entity_poly.pdbx_seq_one_letter_code
_entity_poly.pdbx_strand_id
1 'polypeptide(L)' 'ASRRFELSAPDAKTVRQEIGLSQSEFARLMRVSVKTLQNWEQHRRNPTGPAAALLKVVSMSPETVLKSLHA' A
#
# COMPACT_ATOMS: atom_id res chain seq x y z
N ALA A 1 -1.82 15.30 23.70
CA ALA A 1 -2.03 13.87 23.41
C ALA A 1 -1.95 13.64 21.91
N SER A 2 -0.91 12.95 21.42
CA SER A 2 -0.79 12.58 20.00
C SER A 2 -1.77 11.44 19.71
N ARG A 3 -2.79 11.67 18.87
CA ARG A 3 -3.69 10.60 18.41
C ARG A 3 -2.86 9.59 17.61
N ARG A 4 -2.59 8.42 18.19
CA ARG A 4 -2.08 7.27 17.44
C ARG A 4 -3.26 6.71 16.65
N PHE A 5 -3.21 6.84 15.34
CA PHE A 5 -4.14 6.14 14.46
C PHE A 5 -3.64 4.70 14.35
N GLU A 6 -4.19 3.81 15.16
CA GLU A 6 -4.01 2.36 15.01
C GLU A 6 -4.90 1.88 13.86
N LEU A 7 -4.53 2.26 12.64
CA LEU A 7 -5.12 1.68 11.43
C LEU A 7 -4.45 0.34 11.18
N SER A 8 -5.21 -0.74 11.36
CA SER A 8 -4.80 -2.05 10.85
C SER A 8 -4.82 -1.99 9.33
N ALA A 9 -3.62 -1.89 8.74
CA ALA A 9 -3.45 -1.87 7.31
C ALA A 9 -3.67 -3.29 6.75
N PRO A 10 -4.32 -3.45 5.58
CA PRO A 10 -4.40 -4.74 4.92
C PRO A 10 -3.00 -5.24 4.53
N ASP A 11 -2.85 -6.54 4.26
CA ASP A 11 -1.58 -7.10 3.82
C ASP A 11 -1.15 -6.48 2.47
N ALA A 12 0.03 -5.86 2.45
CA ALA A 12 0.51 -5.13 1.29
C ALA A 12 0.71 -6.04 0.06
N LYS A 13 1.09 -7.31 0.30
CA LYS A 13 1.32 -8.28 -0.78
C LYS A 13 0.00 -8.64 -1.46
N THR A 14 -1.02 -8.92 -0.66
CA THR A 14 -2.37 -9.25 -1.14
C THR A 14 -2.94 -8.10 -1.98
N VAL A 15 -2.92 -6.88 -1.45
CA VAL A 15 -3.42 -5.69 -2.17
C VAL A 15 -2.68 -5.49 -3.49
N ARG A 16 -1.35 -5.65 -3.50
CA ARG A 16 -0.55 -5.55 -4.73
C ARG A 16 -0.93 -6.62 -5.76
N GLN A 17 -1.14 -7.85 -5.31
CA GLN A 17 -1.49 -8.96 -6.19
C GLN A 17 -2.88 -8.77 -6.80
N GLU A 18 -3.85 -8.26 -6.03
CA GLU A 18 -5.22 -7.97 -6.49
C GLU A 18 -5.24 -6.94 -7.62
N ILE A 19 -4.41 -5.90 -7.54
CA ILE A 19 -4.29 -4.89 -8.60
C ILE A 19 -3.38 -5.31 -9.76
N GLY A 20 -2.71 -6.46 -9.67
CA GLY A 20 -1.86 -7.01 -10.74
C GLY A 20 -0.55 -6.27 -10.97
N LEU A 21 -0.03 -5.49 -10.02
CA LEU A 21 1.22 -4.74 -10.19
C LEU A 21 2.45 -5.52 -9.71
N SER A 22 3.58 -5.29 -10.37
CA SER A 22 4.90 -5.70 -9.85
C SER A 22 5.27 -4.92 -8.58
N GLN A 23 6.25 -5.42 -7.82
CA GLN A 23 6.72 -4.70 -6.61
C GLN A 23 7.25 -3.30 -6.93
N SER A 24 7.92 -3.11 -8.07
CA SER A 24 8.45 -1.79 -8.48
C SER A 24 7.35 -0.81 -8.86
N GLU A 25 6.33 -1.25 -9.60
CA GLU A 25 5.17 -0.43 -9.95
C GLU A 25 4.36 -0.05 -8.73
N PHE A 26 4.11 -1.01 -7.83
CA PHE A 26 3.35 -0.74 -6.62
C PHE A 26 4.10 0.16 -5.64
N ALA A 27 5.42 -0.02 -5.49
CA ALA A 27 6.24 0.88 -4.68
C ALA A 27 6.21 2.32 -5.22
N ARG A 28 6.20 2.47 -6.55
CA ARG A 28 6.06 3.79 -7.21
C ARG A 28 4.69 4.42 -6.94
N LEU A 29 3.61 3.65 -7.07
CA LEU A 29 2.25 4.08 -6.73
C LEU A 29 2.18 4.55 -5.27
N MET A 30 2.73 3.77 -4.35
CA MET A 30 2.71 4.04 -2.91
C MET A 30 3.75 5.08 -2.45
N ARG A 31 4.55 5.64 -3.38
CA ARG A 31 5.63 6.60 -3.11
C ARG A 31 6.64 6.12 -2.05
N VAL A 32 6.99 4.84 -2.09
CA VAL A 32 8.01 4.23 -1.22
C VAL A 32 9.08 3.51 -2.00
N SER A 33 10.20 3.17 -1.36
CA SER A 33 11.20 2.30 -1.99
C SER A 33 10.68 0.87 -2.13
N VAL A 34 11.18 0.14 -3.14
CA VAL A 34 10.89 -1.31 -3.28
C VAL A 34 11.29 -2.07 -2.02
N LYS A 35 12.41 -1.68 -1.38
CA LYS A 35 12.86 -2.27 -0.11
C LYS A 35 11.85 -2.04 1.03
N THR A 36 11.23 -0.86 1.08
CA THR A 36 10.17 -0.56 2.06
C THR A 36 8.96 -1.46 1.83
N LEU A 37 8.51 -1.59 0.58
CA LEU A 37 7.41 -2.49 0.22
C LEU A 37 7.74 -3.95 0.58
N GLN A 38 8.94 -4.43 0.24
CA GLN A 38 9.38 -5.78 0.59
C GLN A 38 9.39 -6.02 2.10
N ASN A 39 9.80 -5.04 2.90
CA ASN A 39 9.72 -5.14 4.37
C ASN A 39 8.27 -5.27 4.86
N TRP A 40 7.30 -4.64 4.18
CA TRP A 40 5.88 -4.80 4.46
C TRP A 40 5.37 -6.18 4.05
N GLU A 41 5.63 -6.61 2.80
CA GLU A 41 5.19 -7.92 2.29
C GLU A 41 5.80 -9.11 3.05
N GLN A 42 6.98 -8.92 3.66
CA GLN A 42 7.65 -9.92 4.50
C GLN A 42 7.29 -9.78 5.99
N HIS A 43 6.37 -8.88 6.36
CA HIS A 43 5.98 -8.62 7.75
C HIS A 43 7.14 -8.20 8.69
N ARG A 44 8.27 -7.73 8.13
CA ARG A 44 9.39 -7.18 8.91
C ARG A 44 9.08 -5.79 9.48
N ARG A 45 8.18 -5.07 8.81
CA ARG A 45 7.61 -3.78 9.25
C ARG A 45 6.16 -3.70 8.81
N ASN A 46 5.37 -2.90 9.52
CA ASN A 46 3.99 -2.60 9.12
C ASN A 46 3.91 -1.18 8.56
N PRO A 47 3.10 -0.94 7.50
CA PRO A 47 2.75 0.42 7.11
C PRO A 47 1.96 1.10 8.23
N THR A 48 2.22 2.39 8.46
CA THR A 48 1.56 3.17 9.52
C THR A 48 1.09 4.52 8.98
N GLY A 49 0.16 5.15 9.70
CA GLY A 49 -0.31 6.50 9.39
C GLY A 49 -0.79 6.64 7.93
N PRO A 50 -0.27 7.59 7.15
CA PRO A 50 -0.69 7.81 5.76
C PRO A 50 -0.51 6.59 4.86
N ALA A 51 0.55 5.79 5.05
CA ALA A 51 0.80 4.60 4.23
C ALA A 51 -0.26 3.52 4.48
N ALA A 52 -0.68 3.33 5.73
CA ALA A 52 -1.76 2.41 6.10
C ALA A 52 -3.10 2.86 5.51
N ALA A 53 -3.40 4.15 5.60
CA ALA A 53 -4.61 4.73 5.01
C ALA A 53 -4.64 4.58 3.49
N LEU A 54 -3.53 4.89 2.81
CA LEU A 54 -3.43 4.75 1.36
C LEU A 54 -3.59 3.29 0.92
N LEU A 55 -2.96 2.35 1.64
CA LEU A 55 -3.08 0.94 1.33
C LEU A 55 -4.53 0.44 1.48
N LYS A 56 -5.26 0.95 2.48
CA LYS A 56 -6.69 0.70 2.66
C LYS A 56 -7.51 1.23 1.48
N VAL A 57 -7.25 2.45 1.03
CA VAL A 57 -7.93 3.04 -0.14
C VAL A 57 -7.69 2.20 -1.38
N VAL A 58 -6.45 1.77 -1.63
CA VAL A 58 -6.12 0.92 -2.78
C VAL A 58 -6.85 -0.41 -2.70
N SER A 59 -6.92 -1.04 -1.52
CA SER A 59 -7.67 -2.30 -1.33
C SER A 59 -9.17 -2.17 -1.56
N MET A 60 -9.75 -0.99 -1.31
CA MET A 60 -11.20 -0.78 -1.42
C MET A 60 -11.66 -0.38 -2.83
N SER A 61 -10.77 0.15 -3.66
CA SER A 61 -11.12 0.67 -4.99
C SER A 61 -10.00 0.46 -6.01
N PRO A 62 -9.63 -0.80 -6.29
CA PRO A 62 -8.53 -1.13 -7.18
C PRO A 62 -8.71 -0.54 -8.59
N GLU A 63 -9.93 -0.55 -9.12
CA GLU A 63 -10.22 0.00 -10.45
C GLU A 63 -9.99 1.52 -10.57
N THR A 64 -10.37 2.28 -9.54
CA THR A 64 -10.18 3.73 -9.51
C THR A 64 -8.70 4.09 -9.49
N VAL A 65 -7.91 3.32 -8.74
CA VAL A 65 -6.45 3.50 -8.65
C VAL A 65 -5.79 3.21 -9.98
N LEU A 66 -6.15 2.11 -10.64
CA LEU A 66 -5.64 1.77 -11.97
C LEU A 66 -6.00 2.84 -13.01
N LYS A 67 -7.25 3.33 -13.02
CA LYS A 67 -7.65 4.44 -13.90
C LYS A 67 -6.85 5.72 -13.64
N SER A 68 -6.59 6.04 -12.38
CA SER A 68 -5.85 7.25 -11.98
C SER A 68 -4.34 7.17 -12.32
N LEU A 69 -3.79 5.98 -12.52
CA LEU A 69 -2.41 5.78 -12.95
C LEU A 69 -2.22 5.98 -14.46
N HIS A 70 -3.29 5.89 -15.25
CA HIS A 70 -3.29 6.03 -16.71
C HIS A 70 -3.89 7.35 -17.22
N ALA A 71 -4.34 8.23 -16.31
CA ALA A 71 -4.83 9.58 -16.60
C ALA A 71 -3.72 10.62 -16.43
#